data_AF-A0AAQ3LDG5-F1
#
_entry.id   AF-A0AAQ3LDG5-F1
#
_cell.length_a   1.000
_cell.length_b   1.000
_cell.length_c   1.000
_cell.angle_alpha   90.00
_cell.angle_beta   90.00
_cell.angle_gamma   90.00
#
_symmetry.space_group_name_H-M   'P 1'
#
loop_
_entity.id
_entity.type
_entity.pdbx_description
1 polymer ?
#
loop_
_entity_poly.entity_id
_entity_poly.type
_entity_poly.pdbx_seq_one_letter_code
_entity_poly.pdbx_strand_id
1 'polypeptide(L)'
;MPGWFVWCGSMVRDPEGLYHLFLCRWPEETNHDGWINRSEVIRAEASSLEEPFTFKEVVMTRREGDFWDADNVHNVCVQEYDGRYYMYYTGNCGNGDYWSHRNNQRIGVAVADNVRGPWIRPSQPLLKPRPGQWDGLMHANPVTTRMPDGRYLLMFKGVAEGAEIQGSNVRHGVAFSDTPVGPFEIHPDIVFDLEGVRFPYEDPGLWVENDVIYCLLKTMDGRYSPTGDMGILLFRSVDGINWEPAEPHFVIDRKIQMEDGSQLEFERLERPQIFIDHDQKRYLLAAVQPGTVGLAHSNSHIVGPSGLSDNVPVSYHVRLEWTEKL
;
A
#
# COMPACT_ATOMS: atom_id res chain seq x y z
N MET A 1 -13.50 11.39 -8.06
CA MET A 1 -13.62 12.55 -7.15
C MET A 1 -13.00 13.72 -7.83
N PRO A 2 -13.75 14.50 -8.63
CA PRO A 2 -13.19 15.71 -9.23
C PRO A 2 -12.57 16.60 -8.14
N GLY A 3 -11.35 17.07 -8.37
CA GLY A 3 -10.61 17.89 -7.39
C GLY A 3 -9.84 17.10 -6.34
N TRP A 4 -9.67 15.79 -6.49
CA TRP A 4 -8.94 14.95 -5.55
C TRP A 4 -7.97 14.02 -6.26
N PHE A 5 -6.73 13.98 -5.75
CA PHE A 5 -5.89 12.81 -5.95
C PHE A 5 -6.46 11.64 -5.14
N VAL A 6 -6.48 10.45 -5.72
CA VAL A 6 -6.90 9.19 -5.09
C VAL A 6 -5.77 8.19 -5.19
N TRP A 7 -5.41 7.60 -4.07
CA TRP A 7 -4.20 6.80 -3.94
C TRP A 7 -4.40 5.62 -3.00
N CYS A 8 -3.42 4.72 -3.00
CA CYS A 8 -3.50 3.42 -2.33
C CYS A 8 -4.70 2.59 -2.80
N GLY A 9 -5.02 1.55 -2.06
CA GLY A 9 -6.16 0.69 -2.30
C GLY A 9 -6.03 -0.53 -1.40
N SER A 10 -6.96 -0.67 -0.47
CA SER A 10 -7.03 -1.84 0.39
C SER A 10 -8.47 -2.23 0.59
N MET A 11 -8.79 -3.49 0.38
CA MET A 11 -10.17 -3.96 0.30
C MET A 11 -10.41 -5.09 1.30
N VAL A 12 -11.58 -5.05 1.92
CA VAL A 12 -12.10 -6.13 2.76
C VAL A 12 -13.56 -6.38 2.41
N ARG A 13 -14.06 -7.58 2.70
CA ARG A 13 -15.46 -7.96 2.53
C ARG A 13 -16.11 -8.12 3.89
N ASP A 14 -17.30 -7.54 4.10
CA ASP A 14 -18.03 -7.68 5.36
C ASP A 14 -18.85 -8.99 5.41
N PRO A 15 -19.33 -9.43 6.59
CA PRO A 15 -20.15 -10.63 6.72
C PRO A 15 -21.46 -10.59 5.92
N GLU A 16 -21.99 -9.39 5.66
CA GLU A 16 -23.15 -9.16 4.80
C GLU A 16 -22.83 -9.32 3.31
N GLY A 17 -21.54 -9.42 2.97
CA GLY A 17 -21.04 -9.66 1.62
C GLY A 17 -20.78 -8.41 0.80
N LEU A 18 -20.79 -7.23 1.42
CA LEU A 18 -20.42 -5.97 0.79
C LEU A 18 -18.89 -5.83 0.73
N TYR A 19 -18.42 -5.19 -0.33
CA TYR A 19 -17.00 -4.89 -0.53
C TYR A 19 -16.73 -3.48 -0.03
N HIS A 20 -15.69 -3.33 0.77
CA HIS A 20 -15.26 -2.07 1.37
C HIS A 20 -13.86 -1.73 0.88
N LEU A 21 -13.77 -0.67 0.05
CA LEU A 21 -12.51 -0.19 -0.48
C LEU A 21 -12.05 1.04 0.31
N PHE A 22 -10.88 0.94 0.94
CA PHE A 22 -10.23 2.00 1.66
C PHE A 22 -9.15 2.64 0.79
N LEU A 23 -9.22 3.97 0.69
CA LEU A 23 -8.38 4.79 -0.19
C LEU A 23 -7.83 5.97 0.58
N CYS A 24 -6.71 6.50 0.13
CA CYS A 24 -6.23 7.81 0.55
C CYS A 24 -6.65 8.84 -0.50
N ARG A 25 -7.00 10.06 -0.07
CA ARG A 25 -7.20 11.18 -0.99
C ARG A 25 -6.66 12.48 -0.42
N TRP A 26 -6.27 13.40 -1.30
CA TRP A 26 -5.93 14.78 -0.94
C TRP A 26 -6.34 15.74 -2.06
N PRO A 27 -6.55 17.03 -1.76
CA PRO A 27 -7.08 17.98 -2.73
C PRO A 27 -6.09 18.25 -3.88
N GLU A 28 -6.59 18.27 -5.11
CA GLU A 28 -5.78 18.51 -6.31
C GLU A 28 -5.07 19.86 -6.30
N GLU A 29 -5.67 20.89 -5.71
CA GLU A 29 -5.07 22.24 -5.61
C GLU A 29 -3.78 22.27 -4.77
N THR A 30 -3.52 21.21 -4.01
CA THR A 30 -2.29 21.06 -3.21
C THR A 30 -1.17 20.34 -3.97
N ASN A 31 -1.40 20.03 -5.26
CA ASN A 31 -0.54 19.25 -6.13
C ASN A 31 -0.26 17.84 -5.54
N HIS A 32 0.63 17.10 -6.19
CA HIS A 32 1.00 15.77 -5.73
C HIS A 32 1.51 15.79 -4.28
N ASP A 33 2.34 16.76 -3.90
CA ASP A 33 2.94 16.82 -2.56
C ASP A 33 1.95 17.00 -1.40
N GLY A 34 0.67 17.32 -1.68
CA GLY A 34 -0.39 17.37 -0.68
C GLY A 34 -0.61 16.07 0.09
N TRP A 35 -0.21 14.92 -0.46
CA TRP A 35 -0.31 13.62 0.22
C TRP A 35 0.37 13.60 1.60
N ILE A 36 1.38 14.46 1.82
CA ILE A 36 2.20 14.42 3.04
C ILE A 36 1.51 15.03 4.26
N ASN A 37 0.56 15.96 4.08
CA ASN A 37 -0.10 16.68 5.19
C ASN A 37 -1.56 17.07 4.95
N ARG A 38 -2.15 16.66 3.82
CA ARG A 38 -3.57 16.86 3.47
C ARG A 38 -4.29 15.55 3.17
N SER A 39 -3.62 14.41 3.33
CA SER A 39 -4.23 13.11 3.05
C SER A 39 -5.25 12.74 4.13
N GLU A 40 -6.39 12.24 3.67
CA GLU A 40 -7.40 11.58 4.49
C GLU A 40 -7.69 10.19 3.95
N VAL A 41 -8.12 9.30 4.84
CA VAL A 41 -8.58 7.96 4.49
C VAL A 41 -10.08 7.98 4.30
N ILE A 42 -10.54 7.47 3.17
CA ILE A 42 -11.95 7.32 2.86
C ILE A 42 -12.34 5.86 2.73
N ARG A 43 -13.64 5.59 2.83
CA ARG A 43 -14.23 4.29 2.49
C ARG A 43 -15.24 4.47 1.37
N ALA A 44 -15.13 3.62 0.37
CA ALA A 44 -16.14 3.39 -0.65
C ALA A 44 -16.69 1.96 -0.51
N GLU A 45 -17.87 1.70 -1.07
CA GLU A 45 -18.56 0.42 -0.93
C GLU A 45 -19.23 0.01 -2.25
N ALA A 46 -19.25 -1.29 -2.53
CA ALA A 46 -19.97 -1.89 -3.66
C ALA A 46 -20.59 -3.23 -3.22
N SER A 47 -21.68 -3.64 -3.89
CA SER A 47 -22.31 -4.96 -3.67
C SER A 47 -21.62 -6.11 -4.40
N SER A 48 -20.77 -5.79 -5.37
CA SER A 48 -19.99 -6.73 -6.18
C SER A 48 -18.77 -6.02 -6.76
N LEU A 49 -17.74 -6.77 -7.12
CA LEU A 49 -16.53 -6.22 -7.74
C LEU A 49 -16.76 -5.73 -9.17
N GLU A 50 -17.89 -6.10 -9.76
CA GLU A 50 -18.35 -5.67 -11.07
C GLU A 50 -19.13 -4.35 -11.06
N GLU A 51 -19.37 -3.75 -9.91
CA GLU A 51 -20.14 -2.51 -9.80
C GLU A 51 -19.24 -1.36 -9.32
N PRO A 52 -19.54 -0.11 -9.72
CA PRO A 52 -18.82 1.06 -9.25
C PRO A 52 -18.82 1.18 -7.72
N PHE A 53 -17.65 1.39 -7.14
CA PHE A 53 -17.52 1.71 -5.72
C PHE A 53 -18.05 3.10 -5.43
N THR A 54 -19.00 3.20 -4.50
CA THR A 54 -19.62 4.46 -4.10
C THR A 54 -18.98 4.99 -2.82
N PHE A 55 -18.49 6.23 -2.83
CA PHE A 55 -18.00 6.91 -1.62
C PHE A 55 -19.05 6.89 -0.51
N LYS A 56 -18.63 6.52 0.72
CA LYS A 56 -19.51 6.49 1.89
C LYS A 56 -19.10 7.48 2.96
N GLU A 57 -17.82 7.54 3.29
CA GLU A 57 -17.36 8.36 4.42
C GLU A 57 -15.86 8.68 4.37
N VAL A 58 -15.49 9.74 5.09
CA VAL A 58 -14.11 9.99 5.53
C VAL A 58 -13.90 9.25 6.85
N VAL A 59 -13.00 8.27 6.85
CA VAL A 59 -12.76 7.34 7.97
C VAL A 59 -11.74 7.90 8.95
N MET A 60 -10.64 8.44 8.43
CA MET A 60 -9.59 9.08 9.23
C MET A 60 -9.13 10.35 8.54
N THR A 61 -8.95 11.40 9.32
CA THR A 61 -8.39 12.66 8.87
C THR A 61 -7.43 13.19 9.95
N ARG A 62 -6.93 14.41 9.75
CA ARG A 62 -6.13 15.12 10.74
C ARG A 62 -6.84 15.16 12.10
N ARG A 63 -6.07 15.09 13.18
CA ARG A 63 -6.60 15.21 14.55
C ARG A 63 -5.85 16.28 15.30
N GLU A 64 -6.59 17.11 16.03
CA GLU A 64 -6.04 18.16 16.88
C GLU A 64 -5.32 17.56 18.10
N GLY A 65 -4.28 18.24 18.58
CA GLY A 65 -3.53 17.86 19.77
C GLY A 65 -2.15 17.26 19.47
N ASP A 66 -1.46 16.84 20.53
CA ASP A 66 -0.09 16.32 20.47
C ASP A 66 -0.08 14.81 20.16
N PHE A 67 -0.53 14.48 18.95
CA PHE A 67 -0.51 13.12 18.43
C PHE A 67 0.60 12.95 17.39
N TRP A 68 1.25 11.78 17.39
CA TRP A 68 2.33 11.45 16.44
C TRP A 68 1.88 11.45 14.96
N ASP A 69 0.58 11.34 14.72
CA ASP A 69 -0.11 11.31 13.42
C ASP A 69 -1.16 12.43 13.30
N ALA A 70 -0.97 13.55 14.00
CA ALA A 70 -1.90 14.67 14.01
C ALA A 70 -2.16 15.25 12.60
N ASP A 71 -1.11 15.34 11.78
CA ASP A 71 -1.13 16.11 10.54
C ASP A 71 -1.45 15.29 9.29
N ASN A 72 -1.34 13.95 9.36
CA ASN A 72 -1.53 13.12 8.18
C ASN A 72 -1.94 11.69 8.52
N VAL A 73 -2.74 11.08 7.63
CA VAL A 73 -3.00 9.64 7.57
C VAL A 73 -2.94 9.19 6.10
N HIS A 74 -2.09 8.21 5.79
CA HIS A 74 -1.81 7.80 4.41
C HIS A 74 -1.36 6.33 4.34
N ASN A 75 -1.18 5.78 3.14
CA ASN A 75 -0.63 4.43 2.90
C ASN A 75 -1.38 3.33 3.66
N VAL A 76 -2.70 3.27 3.50
CA VAL A 76 -3.54 2.30 4.21
C VAL A 76 -3.34 0.87 3.72
N CYS A 77 -3.37 -0.06 4.67
CA CYS A 77 -3.51 -1.50 4.49
C CYS A 77 -4.52 -1.99 5.53
N VAL A 78 -5.67 -2.49 5.08
CA VAL A 78 -6.77 -2.93 5.93
C VAL A 78 -6.87 -4.44 5.86
N GLN A 79 -6.99 -5.05 7.03
CA GLN A 79 -7.11 -6.50 7.18
C GLN A 79 -8.25 -6.82 8.13
N GLU A 80 -8.93 -7.93 7.85
CA GLU A 80 -9.91 -8.53 8.76
C GLU A 80 -9.24 -9.73 9.42
N TYR A 81 -9.21 -9.74 10.76
CA TYR A 81 -8.73 -10.87 11.54
C TYR A 81 -9.71 -11.17 12.68
N ASP A 82 -10.22 -12.40 12.68
CA ASP A 82 -11.05 -12.97 13.75
C ASP A 82 -12.27 -12.09 14.11
N GLY A 83 -12.95 -11.55 13.09
CA GLY A 83 -14.16 -10.74 13.19
C GLY A 83 -13.92 -9.25 13.47
N ARG A 84 -12.67 -8.78 13.42
CA ARG A 84 -12.27 -7.40 13.68
C ARG A 84 -11.43 -6.83 12.56
N TYR A 85 -11.47 -5.52 12.40
CA TYR A 85 -10.79 -4.82 11.33
C TYR A 85 -9.59 -4.02 11.84
N TYR A 86 -8.47 -4.13 11.14
CA TYR A 86 -7.19 -3.51 11.47
C TYR A 86 -6.70 -2.71 10.29
N MET A 87 -6.57 -1.40 10.46
CA MET A 87 -6.08 -0.48 9.44
C MET A 87 -4.69 -0.02 9.83
N TYR A 88 -3.69 -0.58 9.16
CA TYR A 88 -2.31 -0.14 9.23
C TYR A 88 -2.15 1.08 8.32
N TYR A 89 -1.51 2.13 8.84
CA TYR A 89 -1.36 3.39 8.11
C TYR A 89 -0.05 4.09 8.49
N THR A 90 0.39 4.96 7.59
CA THR A 90 1.43 5.94 7.88
C THR A 90 0.79 7.22 8.40
N GLY A 91 1.30 7.74 9.51
CA GLY A 91 0.93 9.06 10.03
C GLY A 91 2.17 9.91 10.29
N ASN A 92 1.98 11.22 10.43
CA ASN A 92 3.07 12.14 10.82
C ASN A 92 2.54 13.37 11.58
N CYS A 93 3.48 14.11 12.15
CA CYS A 93 3.32 15.50 12.58
C CYS A 93 4.50 16.33 12.08
N GLY A 94 4.33 17.63 11.88
CA GLY A 94 5.39 18.49 11.34
C GLY A 94 5.14 19.98 11.56
N ASN A 95 6.11 20.79 11.15
CA ASN A 95 6.06 22.25 11.31
C ASN A 95 5.53 23.00 10.06
N GLY A 96 4.91 22.28 9.12
CA GLY A 96 4.47 22.80 7.82
C GLY A 96 5.50 22.62 6.69
N ASP A 97 6.77 22.36 7.00
CA ASP A 97 7.79 22.01 6.00
C ASP A 97 7.63 20.56 5.53
N TYR A 98 7.77 20.33 4.22
CA TYR A 98 7.62 19.02 3.61
C TYR A 98 8.50 17.95 4.26
N TRP A 99 9.79 18.26 4.45
CA TRP A 99 10.74 17.30 5.01
C TRP A 99 10.54 17.09 6.50
N SER A 100 10.02 18.08 7.22
CA SER A 100 9.58 17.89 8.60
C SER A 100 8.49 16.81 8.69
N HIS A 101 7.43 16.92 7.88
CA HIS A 101 6.36 15.91 7.86
C HIS A 101 6.86 14.54 7.36
N ARG A 102 7.65 14.53 6.28
CA ARG A 102 8.23 13.30 5.73
C ARG A 102 9.07 12.57 6.78
N ASN A 103 10.01 13.24 7.41
CA ASN A 103 10.95 12.56 8.31
C ASN A 103 10.30 12.17 9.65
N ASN A 104 9.14 12.73 9.96
CA ASN A 104 8.34 12.34 11.12
C ASN A 104 7.31 11.24 10.81
N GLN A 105 7.33 10.63 9.62
CA GLN A 105 6.46 9.49 9.31
C GLN A 105 6.71 8.32 10.26
N ARG A 106 5.62 7.80 10.83
CA ARG A 106 5.58 6.58 11.64
C ARG A 106 4.41 5.71 11.20
N ILE A 107 4.37 4.49 11.71
CA ILE A 107 3.31 3.52 11.43
C ILE A 107 2.40 3.37 12.64
N GLY A 108 1.10 3.25 12.40
CA GLY A 108 0.09 2.94 13.41
C GLY A 108 -0.88 1.89 12.90
N VAL A 109 -1.65 1.30 13.81
CA VAL A 109 -2.77 0.41 13.51
C VAL A 109 -4.02 0.89 14.23
N ALA A 110 -5.02 1.32 13.46
CA ALA A 110 -6.35 1.64 13.99
C ALA A 110 -7.23 0.38 13.98
N VAL A 111 -8.08 0.22 15.00
CA VAL A 111 -8.90 -0.99 15.19
C VAL A 111 -10.37 -0.64 15.21
N ALA A 112 -11.20 -1.47 14.57
CA ALA A 112 -12.65 -1.38 14.63
C ALA A 112 -13.30 -2.77 14.74
N ASP A 113 -14.39 -2.86 15.50
CA ASP A 113 -15.20 -4.08 15.59
C ASP A 113 -16.22 -4.19 14.43
N ASN A 114 -16.39 -3.09 13.67
CA ASN A 114 -17.19 -3.05 12.45
C ASN A 114 -16.38 -2.30 11.37
N VAL A 115 -16.46 -2.74 10.12
CA VAL A 115 -15.74 -2.11 8.99
C VAL A 115 -16.10 -0.64 8.80
N ARG A 116 -17.31 -0.23 9.24
CA ARG A 116 -17.82 1.14 9.22
C ARG A 116 -17.40 1.95 10.46
N GLY A 117 -16.54 1.40 11.30
CA GLY A 117 -16.05 2.03 12.51
C GLY A 117 -16.99 1.89 13.73
N PRO A 118 -16.76 2.66 14.80
CA PRO A 118 -15.71 3.68 14.91
C PRO A 118 -14.31 3.07 14.91
N TRP A 119 -13.35 3.74 14.26
CA TRP A 119 -11.95 3.35 14.22
C TRP A 119 -11.17 3.98 15.37
N ILE A 120 -10.57 3.14 16.22
CA ILE A 120 -9.80 3.57 17.38
C ILE A 120 -8.34 3.68 16.98
N ARG A 121 -7.81 4.91 16.90
CA ARG A 121 -6.40 5.19 16.58
C ARG A 121 -5.51 5.02 17.82
N PRO A 122 -4.28 4.50 17.66
CA PRO A 122 -3.36 4.31 18.77
C PRO A 122 -2.84 5.66 19.29
N SER A 123 -2.50 5.70 20.57
CA SER A 123 -1.87 6.87 21.20
C SER A 123 -0.36 6.97 20.93
N GLN A 124 0.26 5.88 20.49
CA GLN A 124 1.69 5.76 20.20
C GLN A 124 1.89 5.07 18.84
N PRO A 125 3.01 5.34 18.14
CA PRO A 125 3.33 4.62 16.92
C PRO A 125 3.65 3.15 17.22
N LEU A 126 3.35 2.28 16.25
CA LEU A 126 3.56 0.83 16.30
C LEU A 126 5.05 0.47 16.34
N LEU A 127 5.87 1.23 15.61
CA LEU A 127 7.32 1.10 15.53
C LEU A 127 8.00 2.42 15.94
N LYS A 128 9.24 2.32 16.43
CA LYS A 128 10.10 3.46 16.72
C LYS A 128 11.32 3.41 15.82
N PRO A 129 11.70 4.50 15.11
CA PRO A 129 12.95 4.55 14.37
C PRO A 129 14.13 4.19 15.27
N ARG A 130 15.16 3.57 14.67
CA ARG A 130 16.36 3.12 15.37
C ARG A 130 17.55 4.00 14.97
N PRO A 131 17.86 5.10 15.70
CA PRO A 131 18.92 6.03 15.32
C PRO A 131 20.25 5.33 15.03
N GLY A 132 20.95 5.76 13.99
CA GLY A 132 22.17 5.13 13.50
C GLY A 132 22.00 3.79 12.77
N GLN A 133 20.77 3.27 12.63
CA GLN A 133 20.46 2.09 11.80
C GLN A 133 19.86 2.50 10.45
N TRP A 134 19.64 1.51 9.58
CA TRP A 134 19.10 1.72 8.22
C TRP A 134 17.69 2.32 8.18
N ASP A 135 16.95 2.24 9.28
CA ASP A 135 15.60 2.77 9.48
C ASP A 135 15.55 3.86 10.57
N GLY A 136 16.67 4.55 10.78
CA GLY A 136 16.82 5.53 11.87
C GLY A 136 16.03 6.83 11.70
N LEU A 137 15.59 7.17 10.50
CA LEU A 137 14.91 8.45 10.23
C LEU A 137 13.37 8.33 10.31
N MET A 138 12.78 7.37 9.59
CA MET A 138 11.33 7.23 9.50
C MET A 138 10.89 5.81 9.12
N HIS A 139 9.60 5.54 9.36
CA HIS A 139 8.91 4.32 8.95
C HIS A 139 7.62 4.67 8.20
N ALA A 140 7.41 4.05 7.04
CA ALA A 140 6.24 4.33 6.19
C ALA A 140 5.80 3.10 5.38
N ASN A 141 4.72 3.28 4.62
CA ASN A 141 4.19 2.33 3.62
C ASN A 141 3.91 0.94 4.21
N PRO A 142 3.24 0.83 5.39
CA PRO A 142 3.04 -0.45 6.04
C PRO A 142 2.15 -1.35 5.21
N VAL A 143 2.48 -2.64 5.20
CA VAL A 143 1.59 -3.72 4.80
C VAL A 143 1.77 -4.89 5.76
N THR A 144 0.70 -5.62 6.01
CA THR A 144 0.73 -6.73 6.96
C THR A 144 -0.01 -7.95 6.41
N THR A 145 0.32 -9.12 6.95
CA THR A 145 -0.44 -10.34 6.76
C THR A 145 -0.29 -11.25 7.98
N ARG A 146 -1.25 -12.16 8.19
CA ARG A 146 -1.14 -13.23 9.19
C ARG A 146 -0.38 -14.40 8.55
N MET A 147 0.74 -14.77 9.15
CA MET A 147 1.60 -15.86 8.70
C MET A 147 0.93 -17.22 8.94
N PRO A 148 1.40 -18.29 8.25
CA PRO A 148 0.90 -19.66 8.44
C PRO A 148 1.03 -20.17 9.88
N ASP A 149 2.03 -19.72 10.62
CA ASP A 149 2.25 -20.06 12.04
C ASP A 149 1.32 -19.28 13.01
N GLY A 150 0.47 -18.39 12.47
CA GLY A 150 -0.49 -17.59 13.22
C GLY A 150 0.04 -16.23 13.70
N ARG A 151 1.35 -15.97 13.61
CA ARG A 151 1.93 -14.65 13.92
C ARG A 151 1.60 -13.63 12.82
N TYR A 152 1.87 -12.36 13.09
CA TYR A 152 1.65 -11.26 12.17
C TYR A 152 2.98 -10.72 11.67
N LEU A 153 3.11 -10.66 10.35
CA LEU A 153 4.22 -10.03 9.65
C LEU A 153 3.81 -8.59 9.29
N LEU A 154 4.63 -7.62 9.66
CA LEU A 154 4.56 -6.24 9.17
C LEU A 154 5.79 -5.96 8.32
N MET A 155 5.60 -5.65 7.04
CA MET A 155 6.66 -5.10 6.19
C MET A 155 6.49 -3.60 6.07
N PHE A 156 7.62 -2.88 6.11
CA PHE A 156 7.62 -1.42 6.07
C PHE A 156 8.83 -0.87 5.34
N LYS A 157 8.67 0.35 4.82
CA LYS A 157 9.73 1.19 4.28
C LYS A 157 10.43 1.90 5.43
N GLY A 158 11.76 1.80 5.48
CA GLY A 158 12.60 2.58 6.37
C GLY A 158 13.56 3.47 5.59
N VAL A 159 13.93 4.58 6.20
CA VAL A 159 14.96 5.48 5.66
C VAL A 159 16.01 5.73 6.73
N ALA A 160 17.27 5.66 6.33
CA ALA A 160 18.39 5.97 7.19
C ALA A 160 18.59 7.49 7.31
N GLU A 161 19.14 7.93 8.44
CA GLU A 161 19.66 9.29 8.57
C GLU A 161 20.76 9.54 7.52
N GLY A 162 20.97 10.80 7.15
CA GLY A 162 21.95 11.16 6.13
C GLY A 162 22.42 12.60 6.26
N ALA A 163 23.46 12.96 5.51
CA ALA A 163 23.99 14.33 5.49
C ALA A 163 22.97 15.35 4.95
N GLU A 164 22.06 14.89 4.09
CA GLU A 164 21.01 15.70 3.49
C GLU A 164 19.67 15.49 4.21
N ILE A 165 18.81 16.51 4.18
CA ILE A 165 17.51 16.52 4.89
C ILE A 165 16.58 15.36 4.49
N GLN A 166 16.70 14.90 3.25
CA GLN A 166 15.98 13.78 2.66
C GLN A 166 16.34 12.39 3.25
N GLY A 167 17.40 12.28 4.04
CA GLY A 167 17.95 11.02 4.50
C GLY A 167 18.76 10.30 3.43
N SER A 168 19.29 9.12 3.78
CA SER A 168 20.17 8.32 2.94
C SER A 168 19.39 7.28 2.13
N ASN A 169 19.64 6.00 2.36
CA ASN A 169 19.06 4.88 1.64
C ASN A 169 17.63 4.59 2.07
N VAL A 170 16.80 4.23 1.09
CA VAL A 170 15.46 3.69 1.29
C VAL A 170 15.52 2.17 1.19
N ARG A 171 15.00 1.47 2.20
CA ARG A 171 15.07 0.01 2.33
C ARG A 171 13.76 -0.53 2.89
N HIS A 172 13.57 -1.85 2.81
CA HIS A 172 12.45 -2.51 3.47
C HIS A 172 12.93 -3.49 4.53
N GLY A 173 12.25 -3.46 5.67
CA GLY A 173 12.44 -4.40 6.75
C GLY A 173 11.11 -5.01 7.16
N VAL A 174 11.21 -5.97 8.07
CA VAL A 174 10.07 -6.69 8.61
C VAL A 174 10.06 -6.63 10.12
N ALA A 175 8.87 -6.70 10.70
CA ALA A 175 8.66 -6.87 12.12
C ALA A 175 7.60 -7.94 12.36
N PHE A 176 7.70 -8.62 13.49
CA PHE A 176 6.82 -9.75 13.84
C PHE A 176 6.10 -9.49 15.16
N SER A 177 4.86 -9.97 15.27
CA SER A 177 4.05 -9.87 16.48
C SER A 177 3.16 -11.10 16.63
N ASP A 178 2.87 -11.50 17.87
CA ASP A 178 1.87 -12.54 18.17
C ASP A 178 0.43 -12.02 18.08
N THR A 179 0.23 -10.70 18.02
CA THR A 179 -1.09 -10.05 17.90
C THR A 179 -1.14 -9.04 16.76
N PRO A 180 -2.32 -8.73 16.20
CA PRO A 180 -2.45 -7.76 15.11
C PRO A 180 -2.26 -6.30 15.57
N VAL A 181 -1.98 -6.04 16.85
CA VAL A 181 -1.74 -4.68 17.39
C VAL A 181 -0.36 -4.52 18.02
N GLY A 182 0.48 -5.55 17.93
CA GLY A 182 1.81 -5.56 18.52
C GLY A 182 1.88 -6.14 19.94
N PRO A 183 3.03 -5.98 20.63
CA PRO A 183 4.21 -5.27 20.13
C PRO A 183 4.83 -5.96 18.90
N PHE A 184 5.23 -5.17 17.91
CA PHE A 184 5.97 -5.66 16.76
C PHE A 184 7.48 -5.55 17.01
N GLU A 185 8.19 -6.65 16.88
CA GLU A 185 9.65 -6.72 17.02
C GLU A 185 10.31 -6.65 15.64
N ILE A 186 11.07 -5.59 15.39
CA ILE A 186 11.77 -5.38 14.11
C ILE A 186 12.90 -6.40 13.98
N HIS A 187 12.91 -7.14 12.88
CA HIS A 187 14.03 -7.99 12.50
C HIS A 187 15.26 -7.13 12.18
N PRO A 188 16.47 -7.50 12.61
CA PRO A 188 17.66 -6.67 12.42
C PRO A 188 17.99 -6.46 10.94
N ASP A 189 17.82 -7.50 10.12
CA ASP A 189 18.23 -7.49 8.72
C ASP A 189 17.24 -6.77 7.80
N ILE A 190 17.79 -6.15 6.75
CA ILE A 190 17.04 -5.59 5.62
C ILE A 190 16.59 -6.74 4.73
N VAL A 191 15.31 -6.77 4.32
CA VAL A 191 14.78 -7.86 3.48
C VAL A 191 14.75 -7.50 1.99
N PHE A 192 14.70 -6.21 1.65
CA PHE A 192 14.86 -5.75 0.27
C PHE A 192 15.85 -4.59 0.21
N ASP A 193 16.98 -4.86 -0.45
CA ASP A 193 18.07 -3.94 -0.74
C ASP A 193 18.60 -4.26 -2.15
N LEU A 194 19.26 -3.28 -2.74
CA LEU A 194 20.10 -3.45 -3.88
C LEU A 194 21.34 -2.56 -3.73
N GLU A 195 22.50 -3.21 -3.75
CA GLU A 195 23.80 -2.55 -3.55
C GLU A 195 24.02 -1.41 -4.55
N GLY A 196 24.53 -0.28 -4.04
CA GLY A 196 24.81 0.91 -4.84
C GLY A 196 23.57 1.71 -5.27
N VAL A 197 22.35 1.25 -4.95
CA VAL A 197 21.11 1.95 -5.32
C VAL A 197 20.45 2.56 -4.09
N ARG A 198 20.29 3.89 -4.11
CA ARG A 198 19.72 4.65 -3.00
C ARG A 198 18.27 4.27 -2.72
N PHE A 199 17.47 4.02 -3.75
CA PHE A 199 16.04 3.77 -3.64
C PHE A 199 15.58 2.76 -4.70
N PRO A 200 15.84 1.46 -4.47
CA PRO A 200 15.62 0.43 -5.50
C PRO A 200 14.15 0.01 -5.62
N TYR A 201 13.43 0.01 -4.50
CA TYR A 201 12.09 -0.53 -4.39
C TYR A 201 11.19 0.38 -3.58
N GLU A 202 9.89 0.31 -3.80
CA GLU A 202 8.84 1.01 -3.05
C GLU A 202 7.57 0.16 -2.94
N ASP A 203 6.65 0.54 -2.06
CA ASP A 203 5.27 0.07 -2.03
C ASP A 203 5.09 -1.45 -2.05
N PRO A 204 5.47 -2.13 -0.94
CA PRO A 204 5.18 -3.55 -0.79
C PRO A 204 3.67 -3.81 -0.68
N GLY A 205 3.24 -4.99 -1.09
CA GLY A 205 1.91 -5.57 -0.88
C GLY A 205 2.00 -7.04 -0.49
N LEU A 206 1.39 -7.44 0.63
CA LEU A 206 1.52 -8.79 1.18
C LEU A 206 0.21 -9.57 1.18
N TRP A 207 0.31 -10.88 0.95
CA TRP A 207 -0.75 -11.84 1.25
C TRP A 207 -0.15 -13.21 1.54
N VAL A 208 -0.95 -14.11 2.11
CA VAL A 208 -0.60 -15.51 2.33
C VAL A 208 -1.53 -16.39 1.53
N GLU A 209 -0.96 -17.42 0.90
CA GLU A 209 -1.71 -18.43 0.18
C GLU A 209 -0.93 -19.75 0.19
N ASN A 210 -1.60 -20.87 0.45
CA ASN A 210 -0.99 -22.21 0.47
C ASN A 210 0.28 -22.28 1.35
N ASP A 211 0.20 -21.70 2.55
CA ASP A 211 1.31 -21.61 3.52
C ASP A 211 2.55 -20.85 3.01
N VAL A 212 2.41 -20.07 1.93
CA VAL A 212 3.47 -19.22 1.37
C VAL A 212 3.07 -17.75 1.50
N ILE A 213 4.02 -16.92 1.90
CA ILE A 213 3.89 -15.48 1.98
C ILE A 213 4.35 -14.91 0.64
N TYR A 214 3.51 -14.10 -0.01
CA TYR A 214 3.85 -13.41 -1.25
C TYR A 214 4.00 -11.92 -1.01
N CYS A 215 4.90 -11.30 -1.78
CA CYS A 215 5.11 -9.86 -1.77
C CYS A 215 5.11 -9.31 -3.20
N LEU A 216 4.17 -8.41 -3.51
CA LEU A 216 4.30 -7.47 -4.60
C LEU A 216 5.22 -6.33 -4.16
N LEU A 217 6.09 -5.86 -5.04
CA LEU A 217 7.00 -4.76 -4.72
C LEU A 217 7.27 -3.93 -5.97
N LYS A 218 7.07 -2.62 -5.89
CA LYS A 218 7.37 -1.72 -7.00
C LYS A 218 8.88 -1.59 -7.17
N THR A 219 9.39 -1.78 -8.39
CA THR A 219 10.76 -1.41 -8.76
C THR A 219 10.83 0.04 -9.20
N MET A 220 11.84 0.76 -8.70
CA MET A 220 12.08 2.18 -9.00
C MET A 220 12.97 2.39 -10.23
N ASP A 221 13.29 1.31 -10.95
CA ASP A 221 13.88 1.33 -12.28
C ASP A 221 13.40 0.15 -13.11
N GLY A 222 13.77 0.12 -14.39
CA GLY A 222 13.33 -0.90 -15.32
C GLY A 222 14.26 -2.10 -15.52
N ARG A 223 15.19 -2.36 -14.60
CA ARG A 223 16.17 -3.45 -14.77
C ARG A 223 15.55 -4.85 -14.93
N TYR A 224 14.36 -5.04 -14.36
CA TYR A 224 13.62 -6.31 -14.38
C TYR A 224 12.51 -6.33 -15.43
N SER A 225 12.19 -5.17 -16.00
CA SER A 225 11.09 -5.02 -16.94
C SER A 225 11.54 -5.40 -18.35
N PRO A 226 10.77 -6.22 -19.08
CA PRO A 226 11.00 -6.47 -20.50
C PRO A 226 10.98 -5.19 -21.35
N THR A 227 10.29 -4.14 -20.90
CA THR A 227 10.16 -2.85 -21.60
C THR A 227 11.19 -1.81 -21.13
N GLY A 228 11.99 -2.12 -20.12
CA GLY A 228 12.94 -1.19 -19.50
C GLY A 228 12.29 -0.11 -18.63
N ASP A 229 11.01 -0.28 -18.27
CA ASP A 229 10.24 0.65 -17.44
C ASP A 229 10.07 0.16 -15.98
N MET A 230 9.72 1.06 -15.06
CA MET A 230 9.30 0.68 -13.71
C MET A 230 8.07 -0.23 -13.75
N GLY A 231 7.92 -1.06 -12.73
CA GLY A 231 6.82 -2.01 -12.65
C GLY A 231 6.71 -2.67 -11.29
N ILE A 232 5.89 -3.71 -11.21
CA ILE A 232 5.66 -4.50 -10.01
C ILE A 232 6.36 -5.85 -10.14
N LEU A 233 7.13 -6.21 -9.13
CA LEU A 233 7.79 -7.50 -8.99
C LEU A 233 7.01 -8.39 -8.02
N LEU A 234 7.17 -9.70 -8.17
CA LEU A 234 6.64 -10.71 -7.27
C LEU A 234 7.77 -11.50 -6.61
N PHE A 235 7.66 -11.61 -5.29
CA PHE A 235 8.51 -12.43 -4.44
C PHE A 235 7.66 -13.37 -3.60
N ARG A 236 8.29 -14.42 -3.08
CA ARG A 236 7.71 -15.33 -2.11
C ARG A 236 8.68 -15.62 -0.97
N SER A 237 8.13 -16.01 0.18
CA SER A 237 8.87 -16.39 1.37
C SER A 237 8.03 -17.38 2.20
N VAL A 238 8.72 -18.21 3.00
CA VAL A 238 8.06 -19.11 3.98
C VAL A 238 8.20 -18.58 5.41
N ASP A 239 9.11 -17.64 5.65
CA ASP A 239 9.42 -17.11 6.98
C ASP A 239 9.27 -15.58 7.10
N GLY A 240 9.02 -14.90 5.97
CA GLY A 240 8.91 -13.44 5.89
C GLY A 240 10.24 -12.71 5.94
N ILE A 241 11.37 -13.42 6.02
CA ILE A 241 12.72 -12.87 6.15
C ILE A 241 13.51 -13.16 4.86
N ASN A 242 13.50 -14.41 4.42
CA ASN A 242 14.20 -14.86 3.22
C ASN A 242 13.24 -14.83 2.04
N TRP A 243 13.45 -13.87 1.14
CA TRP A 243 12.60 -13.65 -0.04
C TRP A 243 13.30 -14.11 -1.31
N GLU A 244 12.58 -14.84 -2.14
CA GLU A 244 13.03 -15.25 -3.47
C GLU A 244 12.05 -14.77 -4.55
N PRO A 245 12.52 -14.49 -5.78
CA PRO A 245 11.64 -14.26 -6.92
C PRO A 245 10.60 -15.39 -7.05
N ALA A 246 9.33 -15.03 -7.21
CA ALA A 246 8.30 -16.00 -7.59
C ALA A 246 8.09 -15.97 -9.11
N GLU A 247 7.34 -16.93 -9.67
CA GLU A 247 7.00 -16.96 -11.09
C GLU A 247 5.53 -16.50 -11.29
N PRO A 248 5.25 -15.52 -12.15
CA PRO A 248 6.22 -14.66 -12.84
C PRO A 248 6.88 -13.64 -11.88
N HIS A 249 8.18 -13.39 -12.05
CA HIS A 249 8.88 -12.43 -11.19
C HIS A 249 8.51 -10.99 -11.53
N PHE A 250 8.30 -10.71 -12.82
CA PHE A 250 7.81 -9.43 -13.30
C PHE A 250 6.30 -9.54 -13.53
N VAL A 251 5.53 -8.76 -12.78
CA VAL A 251 4.06 -8.82 -12.79
C VAL A 251 3.57 -7.91 -13.90
N ILE A 252 3.75 -6.59 -13.75
CA ILE A 252 3.13 -5.61 -14.65
C ILE A 252 3.98 -4.33 -14.70
N ASP A 253 4.02 -3.65 -15.85
CA ASP A 253 4.59 -2.30 -15.98
C ASP A 253 3.48 -1.24 -16.01
N ARG A 254 3.82 0.01 -16.32
CA ARG A 254 2.86 1.11 -16.41
C ARG A 254 1.98 1.07 -17.67
N LYS A 255 2.11 0.05 -18.53
CA LYS A 255 1.37 -0.13 -19.78
C LYS A 255 0.43 -1.31 -19.66
N ILE A 256 -0.84 -0.98 -19.43
CA ILE A 256 -1.87 -1.97 -19.19
C ILE A 256 -2.58 -2.29 -20.50
N GLN A 257 -2.58 -3.57 -20.86
CA GLN A 257 -3.36 -4.11 -21.97
C GLN A 257 -4.81 -4.35 -21.53
N MET A 258 -5.76 -3.79 -22.25
CA MET A 258 -7.20 -3.92 -22.00
C MET A 258 -7.82 -5.08 -22.80
N GLU A 259 -8.99 -5.54 -22.37
CA GLU A 259 -9.71 -6.67 -23.00
C GLU A 259 -10.13 -6.40 -24.45
N ASP A 260 -10.40 -5.14 -24.79
CA ASP A 260 -10.76 -4.71 -26.15
C ASP A 260 -9.54 -4.60 -27.08
N GLY A 261 -8.34 -4.92 -26.59
CA GLY A 261 -7.08 -4.81 -27.33
C GLY A 261 -6.43 -3.41 -27.25
N SER A 262 -7.06 -2.43 -26.61
CA SER A 262 -6.42 -1.12 -26.35
C SER A 262 -5.34 -1.22 -25.27
N GLN A 263 -4.42 -0.25 -25.27
CA GLN A 263 -3.38 -0.14 -24.25
C GLN A 263 -3.51 1.21 -23.56
N LEU A 264 -3.37 1.21 -22.23
CA LEU A 264 -3.34 2.42 -21.42
C LEU A 264 -1.99 2.56 -20.74
N GLU A 265 -1.41 3.75 -20.87
CA GLU A 265 -0.12 4.09 -20.29
C GLU A 265 -0.31 5.08 -19.14
N PHE A 266 0.29 4.75 -18.01
CA PHE A 266 0.24 5.55 -16.80
C PHE A 266 1.60 6.19 -16.52
N GLU A 267 1.59 7.43 -16.01
CA GLU A 267 2.76 8.06 -15.41
C GLU A 267 3.21 7.31 -14.16
N ARG A 268 2.26 6.81 -13.37
CA ARG A 268 2.54 6.12 -12.10
C ARG A 268 1.73 4.83 -11.98
N LEU A 269 2.35 3.81 -11.37
CA LEU A 269 1.72 2.57 -10.92
C LEU A 269 2.30 2.22 -9.55
N GLU A 270 1.47 2.29 -8.52
CA GLU A 270 1.90 2.50 -7.13
C GLU A 270 1.01 1.71 -6.18
N ARG A 271 1.49 1.46 -4.96
CA ARG A 271 0.72 0.77 -3.89
C ARG A 271 -0.01 -0.52 -4.34
N PRO A 272 0.68 -1.49 -4.98
CA PRO A 272 0.06 -2.76 -5.35
C PRO A 272 -0.43 -3.54 -4.12
N GLN A 273 -1.64 -4.08 -4.17
CA GLN A 273 -2.16 -5.03 -3.17
C GLN A 273 -2.94 -6.14 -3.87
N ILE A 274 -2.98 -7.34 -3.27
CA ILE A 274 -3.86 -8.41 -3.72
C ILE A 274 -5.06 -8.47 -2.77
N PHE A 275 -6.27 -8.44 -3.34
CA PHE A 275 -7.49 -8.87 -2.66
C PHE A 275 -7.87 -10.27 -3.16
N ILE A 276 -8.14 -11.20 -2.23
CA ILE A 276 -8.63 -12.54 -2.56
C ILE A 276 -10.10 -12.60 -2.17
N ASP A 277 -10.97 -12.82 -3.16
CA ASP A 277 -12.41 -12.88 -2.93
C ASP A 277 -12.85 -14.25 -2.40
N HIS A 278 -14.10 -14.34 -1.94
CA HIS A 278 -14.72 -15.55 -1.42
C HIS A 278 -14.70 -16.75 -2.40
N ASP A 279 -14.61 -16.49 -3.71
CA ASP A 279 -14.48 -17.51 -4.75
C ASP A 279 -13.01 -17.83 -5.13
N GLN A 280 -12.05 -17.37 -4.30
CA GLN A 280 -10.60 -17.56 -4.45
C GLN A 280 -9.97 -16.84 -5.65
N LYS A 281 -10.70 -15.93 -6.30
CA LYS A 281 -10.12 -15.06 -7.32
C LYS A 281 -9.25 -13.98 -6.70
N ARG A 282 -8.13 -13.71 -7.37
CA ARG A 282 -7.17 -12.67 -6.99
C ARG A 282 -7.46 -11.40 -7.78
N TYR A 283 -7.47 -10.28 -7.09
CA TYR A 283 -7.64 -8.97 -7.68
C TYR A 283 -6.46 -8.08 -7.33
N LEU A 284 -5.74 -7.57 -8.34
CA LEU A 284 -4.66 -6.61 -8.12
C LEU A 284 -5.26 -5.21 -7.99
N LEU A 285 -5.06 -4.62 -6.82
CA LEU A 285 -5.35 -3.23 -6.52
C LEU A 285 -4.09 -2.39 -6.73
N ALA A 286 -4.18 -1.29 -7.47
CA ALA A 286 -3.06 -0.36 -7.59
C ALA A 286 -3.53 1.07 -7.80
N ALA A 287 -2.77 2.05 -7.29
CA ALA A 287 -2.97 3.46 -7.60
C ALA A 287 -2.21 3.82 -8.88
N VAL A 288 -2.84 4.61 -9.74
CA VAL A 288 -2.21 5.08 -10.97
C VAL A 288 -2.44 6.57 -11.21
N GLN A 289 -1.61 7.13 -12.08
CA GLN A 289 -1.76 8.47 -12.63
C GLN A 289 -1.72 8.37 -14.16
N PRO A 290 -2.77 8.76 -14.92
CA PRO A 290 -2.77 8.73 -16.39
C PRO A 290 -1.75 9.70 -17.01
N GLY A 291 -1.16 9.33 -18.15
CA GLY A 291 -0.05 10.05 -18.76
C GLY A 291 -0.35 11.13 -19.82
N THR A 292 -1.49 11.84 -19.75
CA THR A 292 -1.79 12.93 -20.70
C THR A 292 -2.09 14.27 -20.03
N VAL A 293 -1.36 15.29 -20.51
CA VAL A 293 -1.43 16.71 -20.16
C VAL A 293 -2.87 17.22 -20.14
N GLY A 294 -3.36 17.60 -18.96
CA GLY A 294 -4.58 18.41 -18.83
C GLY A 294 -5.47 18.07 -17.63
N LEU A 295 -5.36 16.88 -17.05
CA LEU A 295 -6.16 16.45 -15.90
C LEU A 295 -5.32 15.52 -15.00
N ALA A 296 -4.78 16.05 -13.91
CA ALA A 296 -3.99 15.31 -12.94
C ALA A 296 -4.89 14.48 -12.00
N HIS A 297 -5.68 13.57 -12.54
CA HIS A 297 -6.47 12.64 -11.73
C HIS A 297 -5.65 11.40 -11.41
N SER A 298 -5.59 11.01 -10.15
CA SER A 298 -5.10 9.68 -9.77
C SER A 298 -6.28 8.80 -9.41
N ASN A 299 -6.19 7.51 -9.75
CA ASN A 299 -7.26 6.54 -9.58
C ASN A 299 -6.71 5.27 -8.94
N SER A 300 -7.58 4.54 -8.25
CA SER A 300 -7.29 3.18 -7.78
C SER A 300 -8.03 2.19 -8.65
N HIS A 301 -7.32 1.14 -9.09
CA HIS A 301 -7.84 0.17 -10.05
C HIS A 301 -7.95 -1.21 -9.46
N ILE A 302 -8.97 -1.95 -9.89
CA ILE A 302 -9.18 -3.35 -9.57
C ILE A 302 -8.94 -4.15 -10.86
N VAL A 303 -7.89 -4.94 -10.87
CA VAL A 303 -7.64 -5.93 -11.91
C VAL A 303 -8.34 -7.22 -11.50
N GLY A 304 -9.18 -7.79 -12.35
CA GLY A 304 -9.87 -9.06 -12.20
C GLY A 304 -8.97 -10.29 -12.15
N PRO A 305 -9.53 -11.49 -11.87
CA PRO A 305 -8.79 -12.73 -11.81
C PRO A 305 -8.02 -12.99 -13.10
N SER A 306 -6.73 -13.28 -12.97
CA SER A 306 -6.01 -14.10 -13.92
C SER A 306 -5.62 -15.41 -13.22
N GLY A 307 -5.92 -16.54 -13.85
CA GLY A 307 -5.37 -17.81 -13.39
C GLY A 307 -3.85 -17.74 -13.55
N LEU A 308 -3.12 -17.81 -12.44
CA LEU A 308 -1.69 -18.09 -12.47
C LEU A 308 -1.54 -19.54 -12.98
N SER A 309 -1.42 -19.73 -14.29
CA SER A 309 -1.11 -21.04 -14.86
C SER A 309 0.41 -21.22 -14.87
N ASP A 310 0.85 -22.45 -14.60
CA ASP A 310 2.26 -22.83 -14.40
C ASP A 310 3.22 -22.52 -15.57
N ASN A 311 2.82 -21.94 -16.73
CA ASN A 311 3.75 -21.74 -17.87
C ASN A 311 3.30 -20.82 -19.04
N VAL A 312 2.56 -19.71 -18.87
CA VAL A 312 2.23 -18.78 -20.00
C VAL A 312 2.08 -17.32 -19.51
N PRO A 313 2.49 -16.27 -20.29
CA PRO A 313 2.47 -14.88 -19.85
C PRO A 313 1.06 -14.42 -19.48
N VAL A 314 0.91 -13.93 -18.27
CA VAL A 314 -0.36 -13.59 -17.65
C VAL A 314 -0.88 -12.28 -18.23
N SER A 315 -2.01 -12.32 -18.95
CA SER A 315 -2.80 -11.13 -19.29
C SER A 315 -3.66 -10.73 -18.08
N TYR A 316 -3.50 -9.49 -17.62
CA TYR A 316 -4.33 -8.92 -16.57
C TYR A 316 -5.71 -8.55 -17.13
N HIS A 317 -6.78 -9.00 -16.49
CA HIS A 317 -8.12 -8.46 -16.74
C HIS A 317 -8.24 -7.12 -16.04
N VAL A 318 -7.74 -6.03 -16.62
CA VAL A 318 -7.89 -4.73 -15.98
C VAL A 318 -9.27 -4.17 -16.29
N ARG A 319 -10.17 -4.20 -15.30
CA ARG A 319 -11.41 -3.43 -15.35
C ARG A 319 -11.11 -2.03 -14.83
N LEU A 320 -10.73 -1.14 -15.74
CA LEU A 320 -10.68 0.28 -15.45
C LEU A 320 -12.09 0.83 -15.49
N GLU A 321 -12.75 0.82 -14.34
CA GLU A 321 -13.96 1.64 -14.21
C GLU A 321 -13.54 3.09 -14.02
N TRP A 322 -13.61 3.85 -15.11
CA TRP A 322 -13.58 5.29 -15.08
C TRP A 322 -14.87 5.77 -14.44
N THR A 323 -14.93 5.82 -13.11
CA THR A 323 -16.10 6.37 -12.43
C THR A 323 -15.94 7.89 -12.38
N GLU A 324 -16.66 8.61 -13.23
CA GLU A 324 -16.90 10.06 -13.08
C GLU A 324 -17.53 10.45 -11.72
N LYS A 325 -17.83 9.46 -10.87
CA LYS A 325 -18.46 9.59 -9.56
C LYS A 325 -17.83 8.69 -8.49
N LEU A 326 -16.55 8.89 -8.25
CA LEU A 326 -16.19 9.14 -6.85
C LEU A 326 -16.33 10.65 -6.64
#